data_AF-A0A9P6WSX8-F1
#
_entry.id   AF-A0A9P6WSX8-F1
#
_cell.length_a   1.000
_cell.length_b   1.000
_cell.length_c   1.000
_cell.angle_alpha   90.00
_cell.angle_beta   90.00
_cell.angle_gamma   90.00
#
_symmetry.space_group_name_H-M   'P 1'
#
loop_
_entity.id
_entity.type
_entity.pdbx_description
1 polymer ?
#
loop_
_entity_poly.entity_id
_entity_poly.type
_entity_poly.pdbx_seq_one_letter_code
_entity_poly.pdbx_strand_id
1 'polypeptide(L)'
;MTTLGPSFGSILAVELFGLVLYAMYTALAPAIMSEQFPTSVRAVGIGTPYNLVVALLGGTTPYLLTWLQSKGMERWFFYYVLAGAVITLITFIRMPETKGQTLK
;
A
#
# COMPACT_ATOMS: atom_id res chain seq x y z
N MET A 1 20.97 -4.33 -15.89
CA MET A 1 20.83 -3.60 -17.17
C MET A 1 19.55 -2.77 -17.12
N THR A 2 19.62 -1.57 -16.55
CA THR A 2 18.64 -0.49 -16.76
C THR A 2 19.34 0.52 -17.65
N THR A 3 18.82 0.74 -18.85
CA THR A 3 19.45 1.49 -19.95
C THR A 3 19.23 3.01 -19.87
N LEU A 4 18.78 3.51 -18.72
CA LEU A 4 18.74 4.94 -18.42
C LEU A 4 19.87 5.21 -17.43
N GLY A 5 20.93 5.89 -17.88
CA GLY A 5 21.98 6.33 -16.97
C GLY A 5 21.38 7.20 -15.84
N PRO A 6 21.97 7.23 -14.64
CA PRO A 6 21.44 7.97 -13.50
C PRO A 6 21.53 9.48 -13.75
N SER A 7 20.58 9.99 -14.54
CA SER A 7 20.37 11.41 -14.82
C SER A 7 19.10 11.84 -14.12
N PHE A 8 19.10 13.05 -13.58
CA PHE A 8 17.95 13.65 -12.91
C PHE A 8 16.65 13.49 -13.73
N GLY A 9 16.73 13.70 -15.05
CA GLY A 9 15.57 13.55 -15.94
C GLY A 9 15.02 12.13 -16.02
N SER A 10 15.87 11.11 -15.94
CA SER A 10 15.44 9.71 -15.97
C SER A 10 14.78 9.28 -14.66
N ILE A 11 15.31 9.72 -13.52
CA ILE A 11 14.75 9.44 -12.19
C ILE A 11 13.39 10.14 -12.07
N LEU A 12 13.33 11.42 -12.46
CA LEU A 12 12.09 12.19 -12.45
C LEU A 12 11.02 11.55 -13.34
N ALA A 13 11.38 11.11 -14.55
CA ALA A 13 10.43 10.46 -15.46
C ALA A 13 9.87 9.15 -14.87
N VAL A 14 10.72 8.32 -14.25
CA VAL A 14 10.30 7.07 -13.59
C VAL A 14 9.42 7.36 -12.38
N GLU A 15 9.76 8.35 -11.55
CA GLU A 15 8.95 8.77 -10.40
C GLU A 15 7.60 9.33 -10.83
N LEU A 16 7.56 10.21 -11.83
CA LEU A 16 6.31 10.77 -12.35
C LEU A 16 5.39 9.67 -12.88
N PHE A 17 5.95 8.71 -13.63
CA PHE A 17 5.19 7.57 -14.11
C PHE A 17 4.65 6.71 -12.95
N GLY A 18 5.49 6.43 -11.94
CA GLY A 18 5.08 5.72 -10.74
C GLY A 18 3.98 6.44 -9.94
N LEU A 19 4.07 7.77 -9.82
CA LEU A 19 3.08 8.60 -9.15
C LEU A 19 1.74 8.61 -9.88
N VAL A 20 1.73 8.59 -11.22
CA VAL A 20 0.48 8.46 -11.99
C VAL A 20 -0.21 7.14 -11.66
N LEU A 21 0.52 6.02 -11.67
CA LEU A 21 -0.04 4.71 -11.31
C LEU A 21 -0.53 4.68 -9.85
N TYR A 22 0.23 5.29 -8.94
CA TYR A 22 -0.14 5.39 -7.53
C TYR A 22 -1.39 6.26 -7.31
N ALA A 23 -1.53 7.36 -8.04
CA ALA A 23 -2.71 8.22 -7.99
C ALA A 23 -3.96 7.48 -8.47
N MET A 24 -3.85 6.68 -9.54
CA MET A 24 -4.97 5.84 -10.01
C MET A 24 -5.42 4.84 -8.94
N TYR A 25 -4.47 4.18 -8.27
CA TYR A 25 -4.77 3.24 -7.19
C TYR A 25 -5.43 3.92 -5.99
N THR A 26 -4.85 5.02 -5.51
CA THR A 26 -5.34 5.74 -4.32
C THR A 26 -6.66 6.47 -4.55
N ALA A 27 -7.04 6.76 -5.79
CA ALA A 27 -8.37 7.27 -6.13
C ALA A 27 -9.46 6.20 -6.04
N LEU A 28 -9.15 4.93 -6.37
CA LEU A 28 -10.13 3.85 -6.42
C LEU A 28 -10.38 3.21 -5.04
N ALA A 29 -9.34 3.08 -4.22
CA ALA A 29 -9.41 2.48 -2.89
C ALA A 29 -10.49 3.11 -1.97
N PRO A 30 -10.55 4.44 -1.79
CA PRO A 30 -11.57 5.05 -0.93
C PRO A 30 -12.97 4.96 -1.55
N ALA A 31 -13.12 4.93 -2.88
CA ALA A 31 -14.43 4.78 -3.51
C ALA A 31 -15.07 3.44 -3.13
N ILE A 32 -14.33 2.34 -3.26
CA ILE A 32 -14.78 0.98 -2.89
C ILE A 32 -15.05 0.88 -1.39
N MET A 33 -14.14 1.39 -0.56
CA MET A 33 -14.34 1.37 0.89
C MET A 33 -15.53 2.24 1.30
N SER A 34 -15.86 3.30 0.53
CA SER A 34 -16.95 4.19 0.86
C SER A 34 -18.35 3.60 0.66
N GLU A 35 -18.45 2.54 -0.14
CA GLU A 35 -19.68 1.77 -0.39
C GLU A 35 -19.90 0.68 0.67
N GLN A 36 -18.87 0.29 1.41
CA GLN A 36 -18.98 -0.78 2.42
C GLN A 36 -19.31 -0.30 3.83
N PHE A 37 -19.18 1.00 4.11
CA PHE A 37 -19.36 1.55 5.46
C PHE A 37 -20.50 2.58 5.51
N PRO A 38 -21.36 2.54 6.55
CA PRO A 38 -22.39 3.55 6.76
C PRO A 38 -21.76 4.94 6.91
N THR A 39 -22.40 5.94 6.31
CA THR A 39 -21.90 7.31 6.13
C THR A 39 -21.50 8.01 7.43
N SER A 40 -22.10 7.62 8.56
CA SER A 40 -21.86 8.19 9.90
C SER A 40 -20.52 7.79 10.52
N VAL A 41 -19.95 6.64 10.16
CA VAL A 41 -18.72 6.10 10.79
C VAL A 41 -17.60 5.78 9.79
N ARG A 42 -17.84 5.94 8.49
CA ARG A 42 -16.90 5.63 7.40
C ARG A 42 -15.50 6.21 7.59
N ALA A 43 -15.39 7.49 7.93
CA ALA A 43 -14.08 8.15 8.08
C ALA A 43 -13.26 7.58 9.25
N VAL A 44 -13.92 7.26 10.37
CA VAL A 44 -13.28 6.70 11.57
C VAL A 44 -13.00 5.21 11.39
N GLY A 45 -13.96 4.46 10.84
CA GLY A 45 -13.85 3.01 10.63
C GLY A 45 -12.76 2.61 9.64
N ILE A 46 -12.55 3.40 8.57
CA ILE A 46 -11.47 3.18 7.61
C ILE A 46 -10.15 3.79 8.11
N GLY A 47 -10.21 5.03 8.61
CA GLY A 47 -9.03 5.81 8.95
C GLY A 47 -8.25 5.27 10.16
N THR A 48 -8.93 4.77 11.20
CA THR A 48 -8.28 4.29 12.41
C THR A 48 -7.38 3.07 12.19
N PRO A 49 -7.85 1.95 11.61
CA PRO A 49 -6.98 0.81 11.35
C PRO A 49 -5.90 1.13 10.31
N TYR A 50 -6.21 1.94 9.29
CA TYR A 50 -5.23 2.36 8.28
C TYR A 50 -4.09 3.16 8.92
N ASN A 51 -4.41 4.20 9.67
CA ASN A 51 -3.40 5.05 10.31
C ASN A 51 -2.59 4.29 11.36
N LEU A 52 -3.19 3.35 12.09
CA LEU A 52 -2.49 2.50 13.03
C LEU A 52 -1.43 1.63 12.33
N VAL A 53 -1.82 0.97 11.24
CA VAL A 53 -0.90 0.12 10.46
C VAL A 53 0.19 0.97 9.81
N VAL A 54 -0.14 2.13 9.24
CA VAL A 54 0.84 3.04 8.63
C VAL A 54 1.82 3.59 9.67
N ALA A 55 1.35 3.94 10.87
CA ALA A 55 2.22 4.39 11.96
C ALA A 55 3.20 3.29 12.40
N LEU A 56 2.72 2.05 12.53
CA LEU A 56 3.55 0.93 12.97
C LEU A 56 4.50 0.44 11.88
N LEU A 57 3.98 0.13 10.68
CA LEU A 57 4.75 -0.49 9.60
C LEU A 57 5.44 0.52 8.70
N GLY A 58 4.82 1.67 8.44
CA GLY A 58 5.38 2.70 7.57
C GLY A 58 6.67 3.29 8.13
N GLY A 59 6.71 3.57 9.43
CA GLY A 59 7.91 4.08 10.10
C GLY A 59 9.01 3.04 10.31
N THR A 60 8.65 1.77 10.55
CA THR A 60 9.62 0.70 10.81
C THR A 60 10.24 0.10 9.55
N THR A 61 9.59 0.24 8.39
CA THR A 61 10.08 -0.26 7.09
C THR A 61 11.48 0.27 6.70
N PRO A 62 11.75 1.60 6.69
CA PRO A 62 13.08 2.11 6.33
C PRO A 62 14.18 1.70 7.32
N TYR A 63 13.83 1.61 8.61
CA TYR A 63 14.74 1.10 9.63
C TYR A 63 15.09 -0.37 9.39
N LEU A 64 14.08 -1.22 9.17
CA LEU A 64 14.26 -2.65 8.89
C LEU A 64 15.07 -2.87 7.62
N LEU A 65 14.81 -2.09 6.56
CA LEU A 65 15.57 -2.13 5.31
C LEU A 65 17.04 -1.86 5.55
N THR A 66 17.36 -0.74 6.21
CA THR A 66 18.74 -0.33 6.47
C THR A 66 19.46 -1.33 7.37
N TRP A 67 18.76 -1.86 8.38
CA TRP A 67 19.31 -2.88 9.27
C TRP A 67 19.61 -4.20 8.53
N LEU A 68 18.71 -4.68 7.68
CA LEU A 68 18.91 -5.88 6.87
C LEU A 68 20.03 -5.70 5.84
N GLN A 69 20.14 -4.51 5.23
CA GLN A 69 21.26 -4.14 4.36
C GLN A 69 22.60 -4.19 5.12
N SER A 70 22.65 -3.66 6.35
CA SER A 70 23.86 -3.69 7.17
C SER A 70 24.35 -5.11 7.52
N LYS A 71 23.44 -6.09 7.46
CA LYS A 71 23.72 -7.51 7.70
C LYS A 71 23.97 -8.30 6.41
N GLY A 72 23.93 -7.65 5.24
CA GLY A 72 24.01 -8.33 3.94
C GLY A 72 22.80 -9.22 3.63
N MET A 73 21.70 -9.03 4.34
CA MET A 73 20.49 -9.87 4.31
C MET A 73 19.35 -9.19 3.53
N GLU A 74 19.67 -8.45 2.47
CA GLU A 74 18.70 -7.67 1.68
C GLU A 74 17.52 -8.51 1.16
N ARG A 75 17.77 -9.79 0.85
CA ARG A 75 16.73 -10.72 0.38
C ARG A 75 15.57 -10.89 1.37
N TRP A 76 15.84 -10.75 2.66
CA TRP A 76 14.82 -10.86 3.72
C TRP A 76 13.84 -9.70 3.72
N PHE A 77 14.23 -8.53 3.21
CA PHE A 77 13.32 -7.41 3.04
C PHE A 77 12.25 -7.74 1.98
N PHE A 78 12.63 -8.43 0.89
CA PHE A 78 11.66 -8.86 -0.11
C PHE A 78 10.65 -9.88 0.45
N TYR A 79 11.09 -10.78 1.33
CA TYR A 79 10.17 -11.70 2.02
C TYR A 79 9.21 -10.97 2.97
N TYR A 80 9.66 -9.90 3.64
CA TYR A 80 8.80 -9.04 4.45
C TYR A 80 7.70 -8.37 3.60
N VAL A 81 8.06 -7.79 2.46
CA VAL A 81 7.10 -7.18 1.52
C VAL A 81 6.13 -8.23 0.95
N LEU A 82 6.65 -9.40 0.57
CA LEU A 82 5.83 -10.51 0.05
C LEU A 82 4.81 -10.99 1.09
N ALA A 83 5.21 -11.11 2.36
CA ALA A 83 4.29 -11.48 3.44
C ALA A 83 3.15 -10.47 3.58
N GLY A 84 3.45 -9.17 3.52
CA GLY A 84 2.43 -8.11 3.49
C GLY A 84 1.46 -8.26 2.32
N ALA A 85 1.98 -8.49 1.11
CA ALA A 85 1.16 -8.69 -0.08
C ALA A 85 0.24 -9.93 0.04
N VAL A 86 0.73 -11.03 0.61
CA VAL A 86 -0.08 -12.24 0.85
C VAL A 86 -1.19 -11.96 1.87
N ILE A 87 -0.91 -11.23 2.95
CA ILE A 87 -1.94 -10.84 3.93
C ILE A 87 -3.00 -9.98 3.27
N THR A 88 -2.61 -9.01 2.46
CA THR A 88 -3.55 -8.18 1.68
C THR A 88 -4.39 -9.03 0.74
N LEU A 89 -3.78 -9.95 -0.01
CA LEU A 89 -4.50 -10.85 -0.91
C LEU A 89 -5.51 -11.72 -0.16
N ILE A 90 -5.12 -12.34 0.95
CA ILE A 90 -6.02 -13.13 1.79
C ILE A 90 -7.18 -12.27 2.30
N THR A 91 -6.90 -11.03 2.71
CA THR A 91 -7.92 -10.10 3.19
C THR A 91 -8.92 -9.78 2.07
N PHE A 92 -8.45 -9.50 0.86
CA PHE A 92 -9.31 -9.27 -0.31
C PHE A 92 -10.17 -10.49 -0.66
N ILE A 93 -9.60 -11.71 -0.61
CA ILE A 93 -10.37 -12.94 -0.86
C ILE A 93 -11.45 -13.18 0.21
N ARG A 94 -11.18 -12.80 1.45
CA ARG A 94 -12.12 -12.93 2.58
C ARG A 94 -13.11 -11.78 2.69
N MET A 95 -12.93 -10.73 1.92
CA MET A 95 -13.81 -9.56 1.90
C MET A 95 -15.12 -9.96 1.21
N PRO A 96 -16.27 -9.94 1.90
CA PRO A 96 -17.54 -10.30 1.30
C PRO A 96 -17.90 -9.28 0.21
N GLU A 97 -18.18 -9.77 -0.99
CA GLU A 97 -18.60 -8.95 -2.13
C GLU A 97 -19.87 -8.16 -1.75
N THR A 98 -19.75 -6.83 -1.67
CA THR A 98 -20.88 -5.93 -1.32
C THR A 98 -21.56 -5.36 -2.58
N LYS A 99 -21.47 -6.06 -3.72
CA LYS A 99 -22.34 -5.76 -4.86
C LYS A 99 -23.78 -6.16 -4.53
N GLY A 100 -24.60 -5.17 -4.15
CA GLY A 100 -26.05 -5.29 -4.13
C GLY A 100 -26.74 -5.30 -2.75
N GLN A 101 -26.06 -4.95 -1.66
CA GLN A 101 -26.76 -4.74 -0.38
C GLN A 101 -27.25 -3.29 -0.26
N THR A 102 -28.55 -3.12 -0.05
CA THR A 102 -29.19 -1.83 0.21
C THR A 102 -28.58 -1.23 1.48
N LEU A 103 -27.82 -0.15 1.30
CA LEU A 103 -27.30 0.68 2.39
C LEU A 103 -28.48 1.11 3.27
N LYS A 104 -28.53 0.64 4.51
CA LYS A 104 -29.42 1.14 5.56
C LYS A 104 -28.73 2.24 6.35
#